data_AF-A0A5S9MBH7-F1
#
_entry.id   AF-A0A5S9MBH7-F1
#
_cell.length_a   1.000
_cell.length_b   1.000
_cell.length_c   1.000
_cell.angle_alpha   90.00
_cell.angle_beta   90.00
_cell.angle_gamma   90.00
#
_symmetry.space_group_name_H-M   'P 1'
#
loop_
_entity.id
_entity.type
_entity.pdbx_description
1 polymer ?
#
loop_
_entity_poly.entity_id
_entity_poly.type
_entity_poly.pdbx_seq_one_letter_code
_entity_poly.pdbx_strand_id
1 'polypeptide(L)'
;MVAADIYRPAAIQQLQTLGKQLDMPVFSLGDQVSPVEIAKQAIEKAKEEHHDYVILDTAGRLHIDEELMDELQKVKRSSKSRRNFPSC
;
A
#
# COMPACT_ATOMS: atom_id res chain seq x y z
N MET A 1 0.05 0.82 -5.66
CA MET A 1 0.37 2.13 -5.05
C MET A 1 -0.85 2.65 -4.32
N VAL A 2 -0.70 3.41 -3.24
CA VAL A 2 -1.81 3.86 -2.38
C VAL A 2 -1.69 5.36 -2.16
N ALA A 3 -2.72 6.12 -2.53
CA ALA A 3 -2.78 7.56 -2.28
C ALA A 3 -3.40 7.83 -0.91
N ALA A 4 -2.55 8.03 0.10
CA ALA A 4 -2.96 8.36 1.46
C ALA A 4 -2.73 9.85 1.82
N ASP A 5 -2.17 10.64 0.90
CA ASP A 5 -2.16 12.11 0.99
C ASP A 5 -3.51 12.71 0.53
N ILE A 6 -4.46 12.75 1.46
CA ILE A 6 -5.81 13.32 1.24
C ILE A 6 -5.85 14.84 1.39
N TYR A 7 -4.83 15.45 1.98
CA TYR A 7 -4.80 16.87 2.30
C TYR A 7 -4.25 17.72 1.15
N ARG A 8 -3.42 17.12 0.30
CA ARG A 8 -2.83 17.80 -0.85
C ARG A 8 -3.76 17.70 -2.06
N PRO A 9 -4.32 18.82 -2.55
CA PRO A 9 -5.13 18.83 -3.76
C PRO A 9 -4.34 18.27 -4.94
N ALA A 10 -4.99 17.46 -5.77
CA ALA A 10 -4.41 16.78 -6.93
C ALA A 10 -3.35 15.69 -6.64
N ALA A 11 -2.97 15.41 -5.39
CA ALA A 11 -2.01 14.33 -5.10
C ALA A 11 -2.51 12.96 -5.57
N ILE A 12 -3.79 12.66 -5.35
CA ILE A 12 -4.45 11.44 -5.85
C ILE A 12 -4.36 11.36 -7.39
N GLN A 13 -4.68 12.44 -8.10
CA GLN A 13 -4.66 12.47 -9.57
C GLN A 13 -3.25 12.34 -10.13
N GLN A 14 -2.26 12.96 -9.46
CA GLN A 14 -0.86 12.83 -9.81
C GLN A 14 -0.41 11.37 -9.66
N LEU A 15 -0.73 10.73 -8.53
CA LEU A 15 -0.38 9.33 -8.29
C LEU A 15 -1.06 8.40 -9.29
N GLN A 16 -2.33 8.65 -9.63
CA GLN A 16 -3.06 7.91 -10.66
C GLN A 16 -2.42 8.05 -12.04
N THR A 17 -1.96 9.25 -12.40
CA THR A 17 -1.27 9.49 -13.68
C THR A 17 0.06 8.73 -13.72
N LEU A 18 0.83 8.80 -12.63
CA LEU A 18 2.09 8.06 -12.51
C LEU A 18 1.88 6.55 -12.53
N GLY A 19 0.86 6.05 -11.82
CA GLY A 19 0.50 4.64 -11.82
C GLY A 19 0.12 4.15 -13.23
N LYS A 20 -0.65 4.93 -13.99
CA LYS A 20 -0.97 4.62 -15.39
C LYS A 20 0.28 4.58 -16.28
N GLN A 21 1.23 5.49 -16.08
CA GLN A 21 2.47 5.51 -16.86
C GLN A 21 3.38 4.31 -16.56
N LEU A 22 3.35 3.82 -15.32
CA LEU A 22 4.17 2.70 -14.85
C LEU A 22 3.42 1.36 -14.87
N ASP A 23 2.20 1.32 -15.41
CA ASP A 23 1.29 0.17 -15.38
C ASP A 23 1.12 -0.45 -13.98
N MET A 24 1.08 0.41 -12.96
CA MET A 24 0.90 0.04 -11.56
C MET A 24 -0.48 0.45 -11.06
N PRO A 25 -1.23 -0.47 -10.41
CA PRO A 25 -2.55 -0.17 -9.88
C PRO A 25 -2.43 0.85 -8.73
N VAL A 26 -3.32 1.85 -8.73
CA VAL A 26 -3.40 2.89 -7.69
C VAL A 26 -4.70 2.75 -6.93
N PHE A 27 -4.60 2.54 -5.63
CA PHE A 27 -5.72 2.50 -4.70
C PHE A 27 -5.92 3.87 -4.05
N SER A 28 -7.16 4.33 -4.02
CA SER A 28 -7.58 5.57 -3.36
C SER A 28 -9.06 5.46 -2.98
N LEU A 29 -9.44 5.98 -1.82
CA LEU A 29 -10.83 6.08 -1.36
C LEU A 29 -11.33 7.54 -1.40
N GLY A 30 -10.62 8.43 -2.08
CA GLY A 30 -10.89 9.86 -2.10
C GLY A 30 -10.30 10.61 -0.90
N ASP A 31 -10.78 11.83 -0.70
CA ASP A 31 -10.31 12.80 0.30
C ASP A 31 -11.14 12.81 1.60
N GLN A 32 -12.28 12.11 1.60
CA GLN A 32 -13.21 12.06 2.73
C GLN A 32 -12.91 10.93 3.74
N VAL A 33 -11.96 10.05 3.43
CA VAL A 33 -11.60 8.89 4.26
C VAL A 33 -10.28 9.17 4.96
N SER A 34 -10.16 8.76 6.22
CA SER A 34 -8.93 8.99 6.98
C SER A 34 -7.73 8.25 6.34
N PRO A 35 -6.51 8.80 6.43
CA PRO A 35 -5.33 8.15 5.85
C PRO A 35 -5.04 6.76 6.44
N VAL A 36 -5.40 6.56 7.71
CA VAL A 36 -5.27 5.28 8.42
C VAL A 36 -6.22 4.24 7.83
N GLU A 37 -7.47 4.61 7.58
CA GLU A 37 -8.47 3.72 6.98
C GLU A 37 -8.10 3.37 5.52
N ILE A 38 -7.62 4.34 4.75
CA ILE A 38 -7.09 4.11 3.39
C ILE A 38 -5.94 3.09 3.43
N ALA A 39 -5.01 3.24 4.37
CA ALA A 39 -3.89 2.32 4.51
C ALA A 39 -4.36 0.91 4.86
N LYS A 40 -5.27 0.77 5.83
CA LYS A 40 -5.82 -0.52 6.25
C LYS A 40 -6.52 -1.25 5.11
N GLN A 41 -7.43 -0.60 4.41
CA GLN A 41 -8.13 -1.21 3.27
C GLN A 41 -7.19 -1.52 2.11
N ALA A 42 -6.18 -0.67 1.86
CA ALA A 42 -5.18 -0.96 0.84
C ALA A 42 -4.33 -2.20 1.17
N ILE A 43 -4.02 -2.42 2.45
CA ILE A 43 -3.32 -3.60 2.92
C ILE A 43 -4.20 -4.84 2.79
N GLU A 44 -5.47 -4.77 3.18
CA GLU A 44 -6.43 -5.87 3.01
C GLU A 44 -6.55 -6.27 1.54
N LYS A 45 -6.76 -5.28 0.66
CA LYS A 45 -6.80 -5.51 -0.78
C LYS A 45 -5.50 -6.10 -1.32
N ALA A 46 -4.35 -5.63 -0.84
CA ALA A 46 -3.07 -6.18 -1.23
C ALA A 46 -2.87 -7.64 -0.78
N LYS A 47 -3.41 -8.02 0.39
CA LYS A 47 -3.42 -9.41 0.85
C LYS A 47 -4.32 -10.29 -0.04
N GLU A 48 -5.51 -9.81 -0.38
CA GLU A 48 -6.46 -10.51 -1.25
C GLU A 48 -5.90 -10.69 -2.67
N GLU A 49 -5.25 -9.67 -3.21
CA GLU A 49 -4.65 -9.70 -4.55
C GLU A 49 -3.23 -10.30 -4.58
N HIS A 50 -2.73 -10.80 -3.43
CA HIS A 50 -1.40 -11.39 -3.28
C HIS A 50 -0.23 -10.49 -3.75
N HIS A 51 -0.34 -9.18 -3.52
CA HIS A 51 0.73 -8.23 -3.83
C HIS A 51 1.91 -8.38 -2.87
N ASP A 52 3.12 -8.47 -3.42
CA ASP A 52 4.36 -8.54 -2.63
C ASP A 52 4.73 -7.20 -1.95
N TYR A 53 4.30 -6.08 -2.56
CA TYR A 53 4.69 -4.74 -2.17
C TYR A 53 3.51 -3.77 -2.19
N VAL A 54 3.38 -2.97 -1.13
CA VAL A 54 2.43 -1.86 -1.03
C VAL A 54 3.22 -0.58 -0.79
N ILE A 55 3.07 0.39 -1.70
CA ILE A 55 3.70 1.70 -1.59
C ILE A 55 2.63 2.70 -1.14
N LEU A 56 2.78 3.21 0.09
CA LEU A 56 1.91 4.21 0.70
C LEU A 56 2.51 5.60 0.49
N ASP A 57 1.84 6.44 -0.29
CA ASP A 57 2.20 7.84 -0.46
C ASP A 57 1.43 8.68 0.55
N THR A 58 2.15 9.27 1.51
CA THR A 58 1.59 9.91 2.70
C THR A 58 2.18 11.30 2.87
N ALA A 59 1.40 12.24 3.43
CA ALA A 59 1.86 13.60 3.70
C ALA A 59 2.94 13.73 4.83
N GLY A 60 3.57 12.62 5.26
CA GLY A 60 4.64 12.64 6.27
C GLY A 60 4.17 12.67 7.73
N ARG A 61 2.91 12.32 8.03
CA ARG A 61 2.35 12.31 9.41
C ARG A 61 1.68 11.00 9.81
N LEU A 62 1.91 9.93 9.05
CA LEU A 62 1.20 8.69 9.27
C LEU A 62 1.85 7.93 10.43
N HIS A 63 1.26 8.07 11.62
CA HIS A 63 1.31 7.06 12.68
C HIS A 63 0.59 5.83 12.12
N ILE A 64 1.21 5.12 11.17
CA ILE A 64 0.75 3.79 10.80
C ILE A 64 0.91 2.99 12.09
N ASP A 65 -0.21 2.48 12.58
CA ASP A 65 -0.30 1.72 13.81
C ASP A 65 0.81 0.65 13.79
N GLU A 66 1.76 0.75 14.72
CA GLU A 66 2.90 -0.18 14.78
C GLU A 66 2.40 -1.63 14.88
N GLU A 67 1.23 -1.81 15.49
CA GLU A 67 0.51 -3.08 15.57
C GLU A 67 0.13 -3.63 14.19
N LEU A 68 -0.39 -2.79 13.28
CA LEU A 68 -0.71 -3.17 11.91
C LEU A 68 0.55 -3.53 11.11
N MET A 69 1.66 -2.81 11.34
CA MET A 69 2.95 -3.12 10.72
C MET A 69 3.52 -4.44 11.25
N ASP A 70 3.36 -4.73 12.53
CA ASP A 70 3.76 -6.00 13.14
C ASP A 70 2.92 -7.16 12.62
N GLU A 71 1.60 -6.99 12.45
CA GLU A 71 0.74 -7.98 11.79
C GLU A 71 1.18 -8.23 10.35
N LEU A 72 1.47 -7.17 9.58
CA LEU A 72 2.00 -7.28 8.22
C LEU A 72 3.32 -8.03 8.18
N GLN A 73 4.23 -7.76 9.10
CA GLN A 73 5.49 -8.49 9.19
C GLN A 73 5.26 -9.98 9.51
N LYS A 74 4.32 -10.31 10.40
CA LYS A 74 3.95 -11.70 10.70
C LYS A 74 3.38 -12.39 9.46
N VAL A 75 2.50 -11.74 8.71
CA VAL A 75 1.95 -12.26 7.44
C VAL A 75 3.07 -12.45 6.41
N LYS A 76 3.97 -11.47 6.24
CA LYS A 76 5.13 -11.56 5.34
C LYS A 76 6.10 -12.70 5.70
N ARG A 77 6.29 -12.97 7.00
CA ARG A 77 7.09 -14.11 7.47
C ARG A 77 6.39 -15.44 7.17
N SER A 78 5.07 -15.48 7.28
CA SER A 78 4.26 -16.67 6.98
C SER A 78 4.14 -16.93 5.47
N SER A 79 4.06 -15.89 4.64
CA SER A 79 3.96 -16.00 3.18
C SER A 79 5.29 -16.23 2.46
N LYS A 80 6.43 -16.12 3.16
CA LYS A 80 7.73 -16.65 2.70
C LYS A 80 7.77 -18.19 2.75
N SER A 81 6.86 -18.84 2.04
CA SER A 81 6.99 -20.25 1.70
C SER A 81 7.39 -20.37 0.24
N ARG A 82 8.66 -20.78 0.06
CA ARG A 82 9.30 -21.30 -1.18
C ARG A 82 9.51 -20.34 -2.35
N ARG A 83 10.70 -19.74 -2.40
CA ARG A 83 11.50 -19.70 -3.64
C ARG A 83 12.93 -20.13 -3.33
N ASN A 84 13.14 -21.45 -3.40
CA ASN A 84 14.47 -22.03 -3.47
C ASN A 84 14.95 -21.80 -4.91
N PHE A 85 15.73 -20.75 -5.15
CA PHE A 85 16.45 -20.59 -6.41
C PHE A 85 17.63 -21.57 -6.39
N PRO A 86 17.69 -22.58 -7.26
CA PRO A 86 18.91 -23.33 -7.47
C PRO A 86 19.88 -22.42 -8.20
N SER A 87 21.05 -22.20 -7.59
CA SER A 87 22.21 -21.63 -8.26
C SER A 87 22.61 -22.51 -9.45
N CYS A 88 22.56 -21.93 -10.65
CA CYS A 88 23.33 -22.36 -11.82
C CYS A 88 24.34 -21.26 -12.14
#